data_AF-A0A9P7GVH1-F1
#
_entry.id   AF-A0A9P7GVH1-F1
#
_cell.length_a   1.000
_cell.length_b   1.000
_cell.length_c   1.000
_cell.angle_alpha   90.00
_cell.angle_beta   90.00
_cell.angle_gamma   90.00
#
_symmetry.space_group_name_H-M   'P 1'
#
loop_
_entity.id
_entity.type
_entity.pdbx_description
1 polymer ?
#
loop_
_entity_poly.entity_id
_entity_poly.type
_entity_poly.pdbx_seq_one_letter_code
_entity_poly.pdbx_strand_id
1 'polypeptide(L)'
;MLPLLDYQRYGRQMILDGFGLSGQLKLQEASVVVVGAGGLGCPALQLNSHLIVDAIITALSAENAISLLGPYDIILDCTDNAPTRYLLSDTAVALGKPLVSGAAQKFEGQLCVYNLGDAGPCYRCLYPKPPAQEMVGTCEETGILGAVTGVIGNLQALEAIKIITGLHDKKPTLLLYSALGLPPFRSIKLRSRKPTCPACGTAEERLGKISEIDYVQFCGGPRPDWETRGLVNGETGARASVKELEAALAGETTVHLLDVRPETEYGICQLYSSINVPLNRLVANPLEYLPINPSTKTYVVCRLGNDSQIAADALRSVSLDGSAANVKDVVGGLRAWSREVDPAFPVY
;
A
#
# COMPACT_ATOMS: atom_id res chain seq x y z
N MET A 1 -0.45 -26.92 -32.01
CA MET A 1 0.83 -26.70 -32.71
C MET A 1 1.04 -25.20 -32.81
N LEU A 2 2.23 -24.68 -32.47
CA LEU A 2 2.48 -23.23 -32.51
C LEU A 2 2.58 -22.71 -33.95
N PRO A 3 2.07 -21.51 -34.25
CA PRO A 3 2.42 -20.78 -35.47
C PRO A 3 3.93 -20.56 -35.60
N LEU A 4 4.46 -20.48 -36.82
CA LEU A 4 5.90 -20.28 -37.07
C LEU A 4 6.45 -19.02 -36.39
N LEU A 5 5.66 -17.94 -36.36
CA LEU A 5 6.04 -16.69 -35.72
C LEU A 5 6.24 -16.86 -34.20
N ASP A 6 5.44 -17.71 -33.55
CA ASP A 6 5.58 -18.00 -32.12
C ASP A 6 6.82 -18.84 -31.84
N TYR A 7 7.23 -19.73 -32.75
CA TYR A 7 8.52 -20.42 -32.63
C TYR A 7 9.70 -19.46 -32.66
N GLN A 8 9.69 -18.45 -33.55
CA GLN A 8 10.75 -17.44 -33.61
C GLN A 8 10.78 -16.57 -32.34
N ARG A 9 9.60 -16.21 -31.82
CA ARG A 9 9.46 -15.35 -30.65
C ARG A 9 9.86 -16.06 -29.35
N TYR A 10 9.34 -17.26 -29.12
CA TYR A 10 9.51 -18.01 -27.86
C TYR A 10 10.61 -19.07 -27.92
N GLY A 11 11.32 -19.21 -29.05
CA GLY A 11 12.35 -20.24 -29.23
C GLY A 11 13.40 -20.27 -28.11
N ARG A 12 13.83 -19.10 -27.62
CA ARG A 12 14.86 -19.01 -26.55
C ARG A 12 14.42 -19.55 -25.20
N GLN A 13 13.13 -19.50 -24.86
CA GLN A 13 12.63 -20.12 -23.62
C GLN A 13 12.25 -21.58 -23.82
N MET A 14 11.85 -21.96 -25.04
CA MET A 14 11.51 -23.35 -25.36
C MET A 14 12.72 -24.30 -25.38
N ILE A 15 13.95 -23.79 -25.53
CA ILE A 15 15.16 -24.61 -25.41
C ILE A 15 15.52 -24.99 -23.97
N LEU A 16 14.84 -24.43 -22.97
CA LEU A 16 15.11 -24.72 -21.56
C LEU A 16 14.59 -26.12 -21.18
N ASP A 17 15.46 -26.93 -20.60
CA ASP A 17 15.12 -28.25 -20.07
C ASP A 17 14.01 -28.14 -19.01
N GLY A 18 12.99 -28.99 -19.12
CA GLY A 18 11.80 -28.97 -18.26
C GLY A 18 10.72 -27.97 -18.69
N PHE A 19 11.04 -26.96 -19.51
CA PHE A 19 10.06 -26.03 -20.08
C PHE A 19 9.53 -26.55 -21.43
N GLY A 20 10.38 -26.55 -22.46
CA GLY A 20 10.07 -27.11 -23.78
C GLY A 20 8.86 -26.48 -24.52
N LEU A 21 8.48 -27.11 -25.64
CA LEU A 21 7.25 -26.77 -26.38
C LEU A 21 6.00 -26.98 -25.50
N SER A 22 5.99 -27.99 -24.63
CA SER A 22 4.86 -28.26 -23.75
C SER A 22 4.58 -27.10 -22.78
N GLY A 23 5.63 -26.55 -22.15
CA GLY A 23 5.50 -25.38 -21.28
C GLY A 23 4.97 -24.16 -22.03
N GLN A 24 5.44 -23.94 -23.26
CA GLN A 24 4.95 -22.84 -24.09
C GLN A 24 3.47 -22.97 -24.44
N LEU A 25 3.00 -24.17 -24.78
CA LEU A 25 1.59 -24.42 -25.08
C LEU A 25 0.72 -24.17 -23.85
N LYS A 26 1.14 -24.63 -22.66
CA LYS A 26 0.44 -24.35 -21.40
C LYS A 26 0.33 -22.84 -21.13
N LEU A 27 1.37 -22.06 -21.42
CA LEU A 27 1.31 -20.60 -21.27
C LEU A 27 0.32 -19.94 -22.25
N GLN A 28 0.17 -20.48 -23.46
CA GLN A 28 -0.80 -19.94 -24.42
C GLN A 28 -2.25 -20.27 -24.06
N GLU A 29 -2.48 -21.41 -23.40
CA GLU A 29 -3.81 -21.85 -22.98
C GLU A 29 -4.23 -21.26 -21.63
N ALA A 30 -3.26 -20.82 -20.81
CA ALA A 30 -3.53 -20.29 -19.48
C ALA A 30 -4.01 -18.84 -19.50
N SER A 31 -4.76 -18.51 -18.46
CA SER A 31 -5.33 -17.19 -18.20
C SER A 31 -4.90 -16.70 -16.80
N VAL A 32 -4.50 -15.43 -16.70
CA VAL A 32 -4.01 -14.84 -15.45
C VAL A 32 -4.71 -13.51 -15.23
N VAL A 33 -5.24 -13.29 -14.03
CA VAL A 33 -5.78 -11.99 -13.60
C VAL A 33 -4.79 -11.30 -12.67
N VAL A 34 -4.47 -10.05 -13.01
CA VAL A 34 -3.60 -9.18 -12.19
C VAL A 34 -4.47 -8.11 -11.56
N VAL A 35 -4.60 -8.16 -10.24
CA VAL A 35 -5.41 -7.21 -9.48
C VAL A 35 -4.51 -6.11 -8.95
N GLY A 36 -4.65 -4.91 -9.53
CA GLY A 36 -3.83 -3.73 -9.24
C GLY A 36 -2.81 -3.45 -10.35
N ALA A 37 -3.07 -2.43 -11.17
CA ALA A 37 -2.21 -2.01 -12.28
C ALA A 37 -1.23 -0.88 -11.88
N GLY A 38 -0.59 -1.02 -10.71
CA GLY A 38 0.39 -0.07 -10.17
C GLY A 38 1.83 -0.59 -10.24
N GLY A 39 2.66 -0.18 -9.27
CA GLY A 39 4.10 -0.50 -9.27
C GLY A 39 4.46 -1.99 -9.28
N LEU A 40 3.59 -2.88 -8.78
CA LEU A 40 3.76 -4.34 -8.85
C LEU A 40 3.11 -4.93 -10.12
N GLY A 41 1.93 -4.46 -10.49
CA GLY A 41 1.16 -5.02 -11.61
C GLY A 41 1.76 -4.71 -12.98
N CYS A 42 2.27 -3.49 -13.18
CA CYS A 42 2.91 -3.10 -14.45
C CYS A 42 4.10 -4.00 -14.83
N PRO A 43 5.09 -4.26 -13.94
CA PRO A 43 6.18 -5.18 -14.26
C PRO A 43 5.71 -6.64 -14.38
N ALA A 44 4.62 -7.03 -13.72
CA ALA A 44 4.03 -8.37 -13.91
C ALA A 44 3.31 -8.52 -15.27
N LEU A 45 2.76 -7.42 -15.80
CA LEU A 45 2.01 -7.34 -17.06
C LEU A 45 2.85 -6.79 -18.23
N GLN A 46 4.08 -7.27 -18.39
CA GLN A 46 4.85 -6.90 -19.59
C GLN A 46 4.17 -7.46 -20.84
N LEU A 47 3.76 -6.55 -21.73
CA LEU A 47 2.92 -6.88 -22.87
C LEU A 47 3.73 -7.42 -24.06
N ASN A 48 3.10 -8.32 -24.80
CA ASN A 48 3.49 -8.74 -26.13
C ASN A 48 2.25 -8.68 -27.02
N SER A 49 2.43 -8.35 -28.31
CA SER A 49 1.33 -8.14 -29.26
C SER A 49 0.50 -9.38 -29.58
N HIS A 50 0.86 -10.55 -29.03
CA HIS A 50 0.13 -11.82 -29.20
C HIS A 50 -0.67 -12.20 -27.93
N LEU A 51 -0.65 -11.37 -26.89
CA LEU A 51 -1.47 -11.57 -25.70
C LEU A 51 -2.88 -11.02 -25.94
N ILE A 52 -3.89 -11.74 -25.46
CA ILE A 52 -5.23 -11.21 -25.30
C ILE A 52 -5.25 -10.53 -23.93
N VAL A 53 -5.63 -9.25 -23.90
CA VAL A 53 -5.66 -8.44 -22.68
C VAL A 53 -7.07 -7.93 -22.47
N ASP A 54 -7.72 -8.43 -21.42
CA ASP A 54 -9.03 -7.96 -20.99
C ASP A 54 -8.86 -6.90 -19.90
N ALA A 55 -9.14 -5.64 -20.23
CA ALA A 55 -9.07 -4.54 -19.27
C ALA A 55 -10.36 -4.47 -18.44
N ILE A 56 -10.26 -4.74 -17.14
CA ILE A 56 -11.38 -4.63 -16.19
C ILE A 56 -11.23 -3.32 -15.42
N ILE A 57 -12.06 -2.32 -15.76
CA ILE A 57 -12.04 -1.00 -15.13
C ILE A 57 -13.10 -0.93 -14.02
N THR A 58 -13.00 -1.86 -13.07
CA THR A 58 -13.92 -1.99 -11.93
C THR A 58 -13.12 -2.29 -10.68
N ALA A 59 -13.39 -1.57 -9.58
CA ALA A 59 -12.80 -1.88 -8.29
C ALA A 59 -13.29 -3.25 -7.79
N LEU A 60 -12.37 -4.07 -7.28
CA LEU A 60 -12.72 -5.37 -6.71
C LEU A 60 -13.45 -5.18 -5.38
N SER A 61 -14.56 -5.90 -5.21
CA SER A 61 -15.39 -5.89 -4.01
C SER A 61 -15.88 -7.29 -3.66
N ALA A 62 -16.43 -7.46 -2.46
CA ALA A 62 -16.97 -8.74 -2.01
C ALA A 62 -18.09 -9.27 -2.92
N GLU A 63 -18.85 -8.37 -3.54
CA GLU A 63 -20.00 -8.66 -4.41
C GLU A 63 -19.57 -9.15 -5.80
N ASN A 64 -18.42 -8.68 -6.31
CA ASN A 64 -17.97 -8.96 -7.67
C ASN A 64 -16.74 -9.91 -7.75
N ALA A 65 -16.07 -10.21 -6.64
CA ALA A 65 -14.81 -10.94 -6.68
C ALA A 65 -14.93 -12.35 -7.29
N ILE A 66 -15.99 -13.08 -6.98
CA ILE A 66 -16.20 -14.43 -7.53
C ILE A 66 -16.40 -14.39 -9.04
N SER A 67 -17.21 -13.46 -9.56
CA SER A 67 -17.49 -13.36 -10.99
C SER A 67 -16.31 -12.81 -11.78
N LEU A 68 -15.57 -11.84 -11.23
CA LEU A 68 -14.41 -11.26 -11.91
C LEU A 68 -13.19 -12.18 -11.91
N LEU A 69 -12.95 -12.94 -10.83
CA LEU A 69 -11.77 -13.81 -10.72
C LEU A 69 -12.05 -15.25 -11.19
N GLY A 70 -13.33 -15.63 -11.26
CA GLY A 70 -13.81 -16.96 -11.68
C GLY A 70 -13.35 -17.45 -13.06
N PRO A 71 -13.18 -16.59 -14.08
CA PRO A 71 -12.70 -17.03 -15.40
C PRO A 71 -11.21 -17.38 -15.52
N TYR A 72 -10.35 -16.95 -14.58
CA TYR A 72 -8.89 -16.98 -14.76
C TYR A 72 -8.18 -18.11 -14.01
N ASP A 73 -7.14 -18.74 -14.53
CA ASP A 73 -6.47 -19.88 -13.88
C ASP A 73 -5.66 -19.47 -12.63
N ILE A 74 -5.00 -18.31 -12.68
CA ILE A 74 -4.15 -17.80 -11.59
C ILE A 74 -4.54 -16.37 -11.24
N ILE A 75 -4.53 -16.05 -9.94
CA ILE A 75 -4.76 -14.71 -9.41
C ILE A 75 -3.42 -14.12 -8.94
N LEU A 76 -3.08 -12.92 -9.39
CA LEU A 76 -1.97 -12.12 -8.89
C LEU A 76 -2.52 -10.97 -8.04
N ASP A 77 -2.14 -10.95 -6.76
CA ASP A 77 -2.38 -9.81 -5.88
C ASP A 77 -1.23 -8.82 -6.01
N CYS A 78 -1.47 -7.76 -6.77
CA CYS A 78 -0.58 -6.62 -6.95
C CYS A 78 -1.14 -5.37 -6.25
N THR A 79 -1.97 -5.57 -5.21
CA THR A 79 -2.62 -4.50 -4.45
C THR A 79 -1.80 -4.09 -3.23
N ASP A 80 -2.02 -2.88 -2.75
CA ASP A 80 -1.26 -2.25 -1.68
C ASP A 80 -2.03 -2.15 -0.36
N ASN A 81 -3.20 -2.80 -0.25
CA ASN A 81 -4.08 -2.66 0.89
C ASN A 81 -4.51 -4.01 1.50
N ALA A 82 -4.61 -4.03 2.83
CA ALA A 82 -4.95 -5.24 3.57
C ALA A 82 -6.36 -5.79 3.25
N PRO A 83 -7.44 -4.97 3.19
CA PRO A 83 -8.78 -5.47 2.88
C PRO A 83 -8.83 -6.28 1.57
N THR A 84 -8.27 -5.74 0.48
CA THR A 84 -8.26 -6.41 -0.82
C THR A 84 -7.42 -7.68 -0.79
N ARG A 85 -6.31 -7.72 -0.04
CA ARG A 85 -5.50 -8.94 0.12
C ARG A 85 -6.26 -10.07 0.81
N TYR A 86 -7.03 -9.76 1.86
CA TYR A 86 -7.90 -10.75 2.50
C TYR A 86 -9.00 -11.22 1.54
N LEU A 87 -9.66 -10.30 0.84
CA LEU A 87 -10.67 -10.62 -0.16
C LEU A 87 -10.11 -11.54 -1.26
N LEU A 88 -8.94 -11.24 -1.80
CA LEU A 88 -8.29 -12.04 -2.84
C LEU A 88 -7.92 -13.43 -2.34
N SER A 89 -7.36 -13.54 -1.14
CA SER A 89 -7.04 -14.84 -0.53
C SER A 89 -8.28 -15.69 -0.31
N ASP A 90 -9.33 -15.12 0.27
CA ASP A 90 -10.56 -15.87 0.59
C ASP A 90 -11.29 -16.28 -0.71
N THR A 91 -11.31 -15.39 -1.70
CA THR A 91 -11.88 -15.69 -3.02
C THR A 91 -11.07 -16.77 -3.76
N ALA A 92 -9.74 -16.72 -3.71
CA ALA A 92 -8.87 -17.74 -4.29
C ALA A 92 -9.14 -19.12 -3.66
N VAL A 93 -9.33 -19.18 -2.34
CA VAL A 93 -9.73 -20.42 -1.65
C VAL A 93 -11.10 -20.90 -2.13
N ALA A 94 -12.10 -20.00 -2.21
CA ALA A 94 -13.46 -20.35 -2.64
C ALA A 94 -13.51 -20.87 -4.09
N LEU A 95 -12.65 -20.33 -4.96
CA LEU A 95 -12.53 -20.74 -6.37
C LEU A 95 -11.57 -21.91 -6.60
N GLY A 96 -10.83 -22.35 -5.57
CA GLY A 96 -9.81 -23.41 -5.71
C GLY A 96 -8.59 -22.99 -6.55
N LYS A 97 -8.23 -21.69 -6.53
CA LYS A 97 -7.18 -21.12 -7.38
C LYS A 97 -5.92 -20.75 -6.62
N PRO A 98 -4.73 -20.88 -7.25
CA PRO A 98 -3.51 -20.34 -6.67
C PRO A 98 -3.54 -18.80 -6.65
N LEU A 99 -2.99 -18.23 -5.59
CA LEU A 99 -2.84 -16.79 -5.43
C LEU A 99 -1.35 -16.45 -5.28
N VAL A 100 -0.82 -15.63 -6.18
CA VAL A 100 0.54 -15.10 -6.11
C VAL A 100 0.48 -13.67 -5.57
N SER A 101 0.78 -13.49 -4.29
CA SER A 101 0.67 -12.19 -3.60
C SER A 101 2.03 -11.56 -3.39
N GLY A 102 2.16 -10.32 -3.86
CA GLY A 102 3.32 -9.47 -3.66
C GLY A 102 2.98 -8.29 -2.76
N ALA A 103 3.96 -7.81 -2.00
CA ALA A 103 3.87 -6.52 -1.34
C ALA A 103 5.24 -5.86 -1.33
N ALA A 104 5.27 -4.53 -1.27
CA ALA A 104 6.49 -3.77 -1.13
C ALA A 104 6.24 -2.53 -0.28
N GLN A 105 7.22 -2.13 0.51
CA GLN A 105 7.18 -0.92 1.33
C GLN A 105 8.60 -0.39 1.55
N LYS A 106 8.83 0.91 1.35
CA LYS A 106 10.15 1.54 1.47
C LYS A 106 11.22 0.86 0.60
N PHE A 107 12.11 0.08 1.23
CA PHE A 107 13.21 -0.67 0.59
C PHE A 107 13.00 -2.18 0.66
N GLU A 108 11.86 -2.62 1.17
CA GLU A 108 11.55 -4.01 1.47
C GLU A 108 10.44 -4.53 0.56
N GLY A 109 10.52 -5.80 0.20
CA GLY A 109 9.55 -6.51 -0.60
C GLY A 109 9.29 -7.90 -0.06
N GLN A 110 8.10 -8.42 -0.32
CA GLN A 110 7.74 -9.79 0.01
C GLN A 110 6.90 -10.42 -1.11
N LEU A 111 7.03 -11.73 -1.24
CA LEU A 111 6.29 -12.54 -2.18
C LEU A 111 5.91 -13.86 -1.53
N CYS A 112 4.66 -14.28 -1.73
CA CYS A 112 4.20 -15.59 -1.30
C CYS A 112 3.18 -16.15 -2.28
N VAL A 113 3.29 -17.46 -2.54
CA VAL A 113 2.27 -18.22 -3.27
C VAL A 113 1.36 -18.90 -2.25
N TYR A 114 0.08 -18.54 -2.27
CA TYR A 114 -0.97 -19.07 -1.41
C TYR A 114 -1.88 -20.05 -2.17
N ASN A 115 -2.56 -20.91 -1.41
CA ASN A 115 -3.56 -21.85 -1.92
C ASN A 115 -3.08 -22.71 -3.11
N LEU A 116 -1.80 -23.08 -3.12
CA LEU A 116 -1.22 -23.95 -4.15
C LEU A 116 -1.04 -25.37 -3.61
N GLY A 117 -1.71 -26.33 -4.26
CA GLY A 117 -1.71 -27.74 -3.88
C GLY A 117 -2.42 -27.99 -2.53
N ASP A 118 -2.40 -29.25 -2.08
CA ASP A 118 -3.22 -29.69 -0.95
C ASP A 118 -2.79 -29.09 0.40
N ALA A 119 -1.49 -28.82 0.57
CA ALA A 119 -0.92 -28.29 1.80
C ALA A 119 -0.77 -26.76 1.83
N GLY A 120 -1.02 -26.08 0.69
CA GLY A 120 -0.80 -24.65 0.54
C GLY A 120 -1.66 -23.82 1.52
N PRO A 121 -1.06 -22.99 2.39
CA PRO A 121 -1.82 -22.12 3.29
C PRO A 121 -2.51 -21.01 2.48
N CYS A 122 -3.64 -20.50 2.98
CA CYS A 122 -4.17 -19.20 2.55
C CYS A 122 -3.52 -18.06 3.36
N TYR A 123 -3.81 -16.81 3.01
CA TYR A 123 -3.28 -15.65 3.74
C TYR A 123 -3.66 -15.67 5.24
N ARG A 124 -4.92 -16.02 5.56
CA ARG A 124 -5.41 -16.12 6.95
C ARG A 124 -4.71 -17.20 7.78
N CYS A 125 -4.17 -18.25 7.15
CA CYS A 125 -3.37 -19.24 7.88
C CYS A 125 -2.13 -18.60 8.53
N LEU A 126 -1.57 -17.56 7.91
CA LEU A 126 -0.44 -16.79 8.43
C LEU A 126 -0.90 -15.63 9.29
N TYR A 127 -1.87 -14.86 8.79
CA TYR A 127 -2.36 -13.61 9.39
C TYR A 127 -3.86 -13.72 9.71
N PRO A 128 -4.26 -14.47 10.76
CA PRO A 128 -5.67 -14.72 11.05
C PRO A 128 -6.44 -13.47 11.47
N LYS A 129 -5.74 -12.51 12.08
CA LYS A 129 -6.27 -11.18 12.43
C LYS A 129 -5.42 -10.12 11.71
N PRO A 130 -6.05 -9.08 11.15
CA PRO A 130 -5.32 -7.98 10.55
C PRO A 130 -4.55 -7.22 11.64
N PRO A 131 -3.40 -6.61 11.31
CA PRO A 131 -2.75 -5.66 12.20
C PRO A 131 -3.65 -4.44 12.41
N ALA A 132 -3.47 -3.72 13.53
CA ALA A 132 -4.18 -2.46 13.77
C ALA A 132 -3.86 -1.44 12.67
N GLN A 133 -4.85 -0.63 12.25
CA GLN A 133 -4.70 0.26 11.09
C GLN A 133 -3.55 1.25 11.24
N GLU A 134 -3.29 1.71 12.46
CA GLU A 134 -2.21 2.64 12.77
C GLU A 134 -0.81 2.02 12.58
N MET A 135 -0.72 0.69 12.56
CA MET A 135 0.52 -0.05 12.32
C MET A 135 0.71 -0.44 10.84
N VAL A 136 -0.29 -0.21 9.98
CA VAL A 136 -0.28 -0.58 8.56
C VAL A 136 -0.18 0.68 7.71
N GLY A 137 1.04 1.20 7.54
CA GLY A 137 1.29 2.30 6.61
C GLY A 137 1.15 1.85 5.16
N THR A 138 0.61 2.70 4.28
CA THR A 138 0.52 2.43 2.84
C THR A 138 1.80 2.81 2.09
N CYS A 139 1.93 2.37 0.83
CA CYS A 139 2.99 2.85 -0.06
C CYS A 139 2.92 4.37 -0.28
N GLU A 140 1.71 4.92 -0.34
CA GLU A 140 1.45 6.35 -0.51
C GLU A 140 1.95 7.14 0.70
N GLU A 141 1.71 6.65 1.93
CA GLU A 141 2.16 7.31 3.16
C GLU A 141 3.65 7.16 3.42
N THR A 142 4.19 5.94 3.29
CA THR A 142 5.55 5.62 3.76
C THR A 142 6.63 5.76 2.69
N GLY A 143 6.22 5.97 1.44
CA GLY A 143 7.09 5.96 0.28
C GLY A 143 7.52 4.55 -0.13
N ILE A 144 7.84 4.40 -1.42
CA ILE A 144 8.28 3.13 -1.99
C ILE A 144 9.30 3.37 -3.10
N LEU A 145 10.42 2.65 -3.05
CA LEU A 145 11.38 2.66 -4.14
C LEU A 145 10.83 1.81 -5.30
N GLY A 146 10.56 2.42 -6.46
CA GLY A 146 9.96 1.72 -7.61
C GLY A 146 10.76 0.52 -8.12
N ALA A 147 12.07 0.48 -7.91
CA ALA A 147 12.88 -0.70 -8.22
C ALA A 147 12.48 -1.92 -7.36
N VAL A 148 12.06 -1.72 -6.11
CA VAL A 148 11.57 -2.78 -5.23
C VAL A 148 10.26 -3.38 -5.76
N THR A 149 9.31 -2.53 -6.15
CA THR A 149 8.05 -3.00 -6.75
C THR A 149 8.30 -3.71 -8.09
N GLY A 150 9.27 -3.22 -8.87
CA GLY A 150 9.78 -3.85 -10.08
C GLY A 150 10.30 -5.27 -9.85
N VAL A 151 11.14 -5.47 -8.83
CA VAL A 151 11.67 -6.79 -8.47
C VAL A 151 10.52 -7.72 -8.05
N ILE A 152 9.64 -7.29 -7.16
CA ILE A 152 8.54 -8.13 -6.67
C ILE A 152 7.56 -8.49 -7.79
N GLY A 153 7.16 -7.56 -8.65
CA GLY A 153 6.25 -7.85 -9.75
C GLY A 153 6.83 -8.84 -10.78
N ASN A 154 8.12 -8.73 -11.11
CA ASN A 154 8.79 -9.73 -11.95
C ASN A 154 8.82 -11.11 -11.29
N LEU A 155 9.05 -11.16 -9.97
CA LEU A 155 9.00 -12.44 -9.24
C LEU A 155 7.57 -13.01 -9.19
N GLN A 156 6.52 -12.17 -9.11
CA GLN A 156 5.13 -12.63 -9.23
C GLN A 156 4.87 -13.31 -10.58
N ALA A 157 5.31 -12.68 -11.68
CA ALA A 157 5.20 -13.26 -13.02
C ALA A 157 5.98 -14.59 -13.12
N LEU A 158 7.17 -14.66 -12.54
CA LEU A 158 7.97 -15.88 -12.49
C LEU A 158 7.25 -17.02 -11.75
N GLU A 159 6.63 -16.75 -10.59
CA GLU A 159 5.85 -17.76 -9.88
C GLU A 159 4.66 -18.25 -10.71
N ALA A 160 3.93 -17.34 -11.37
CA ALA A 160 2.83 -17.71 -12.25
C ALA A 160 3.28 -18.63 -13.40
N ILE A 161 4.39 -18.28 -14.07
CA ILE A 161 4.99 -19.11 -15.14
C ILE A 161 5.35 -20.50 -14.59
N LYS A 162 6.00 -20.57 -13.43
CA LYS A 162 6.35 -21.86 -12.82
C LYS A 162 5.13 -22.70 -12.48
N ILE A 163 4.04 -22.08 -12.01
CA ILE A 163 2.80 -22.78 -11.69
C ILE A 163 2.16 -23.34 -12.98
N ILE A 164 1.98 -22.51 -14.01
CA ILE A 164 1.35 -22.90 -15.28
C ILE A 164 2.14 -24.02 -15.96
N THR A 165 3.46 -23.89 -15.99
CA THR A 165 4.33 -24.86 -16.69
C THR A 165 4.52 -26.16 -15.91
N GLY A 166 4.30 -26.14 -14.59
CA GLY A 166 4.51 -27.26 -13.68
C GLY A 166 5.92 -27.31 -13.08
N LEU A 167 6.71 -26.25 -13.22
CA LEU A 167 8.06 -26.11 -12.66
C LEU A 167 8.07 -25.68 -11.18
N HIS A 168 6.93 -25.29 -10.62
CA HIS A 168 6.82 -24.90 -9.21
C HIS A 168 6.89 -26.12 -8.27
N ASP A 169 7.69 -26.07 -7.20
CA ASP A 169 7.91 -27.20 -6.27
C ASP A 169 6.79 -27.39 -5.22
N LYS A 170 5.82 -26.48 -5.23
CA LYS A 170 4.62 -26.41 -4.36
C LYS A 170 4.93 -26.31 -2.87
N LYS A 171 6.16 -25.93 -2.49
CA LYS A 171 6.52 -25.71 -1.09
C LYS A 171 6.13 -24.29 -0.68
N PRO A 172 5.33 -24.12 0.39
CA PRO A 172 4.90 -22.81 0.82
C PRO A 172 6.09 -22.06 1.44
N THR A 173 6.48 -20.96 0.81
CA THR A 173 7.59 -20.11 1.24
C THR A 173 7.19 -18.63 1.16
N LEU A 174 7.66 -17.86 2.13
CA LEU A 174 7.62 -16.40 2.10
C LEU A 174 9.01 -15.93 1.70
N LEU A 175 9.11 -15.38 0.49
CA LEU A 175 10.32 -14.72 0.03
C LEU A 175 10.32 -13.28 0.56
N LEU A 176 11.39 -12.90 1.23
CA LEU A 176 11.68 -11.55 1.66
C LEU A 176 12.82 -11.00 0.80
N TYR A 177 12.68 -9.74 0.41
CA TYR A 177 13.66 -8.98 -0.35
C TYR A 177 13.94 -7.66 0.37
N SER A 178 15.21 -7.38 0.64
CA SER A 178 15.67 -6.09 1.17
C SER A 178 16.65 -5.48 0.18
N ALA A 179 16.32 -4.31 -0.38
CA ALA A 179 17.21 -3.60 -1.32
C ALA A 179 18.52 -3.13 -0.67
N LEU A 180 18.54 -3.02 0.67
CA LEU A 180 19.71 -2.61 1.45
C LEU A 180 20.35 -3.76 2.23
N GLY A 181 19.74 -4.95 2.20
CA GLY A 181 20.21 -6.13 2.91
C GLY A 181 21.34 -6.87 2.19
N LEU A 182 22.22 -7.51 2.98
CA LEU A 182 23.25 -8.41 2.48
C LEU A 182 23.23 -9.72 3.28
N PRO A 183 22.77 -10.86 2.72
CA PRO A 183 22.23 -11.01 1.37
C PRO A 183 20.84 -10.34 1.20
N PRO A 184 20.48 -9.92 -0.02
CA PRO A 184 19.23 -9.18 -0.28
C PRO A 184 17.98 -10.07 -0.24
N PHE A 185 18.13 -11.39 -0.40
CA PHE A 185 17.02 -12.34 -0.40
C PHE A 185 17.08 -13.31 0.77
N ARG A 186 15.91 -13.57 1.36
CA ARG A 186 15.73 -14.59 2.39
C ARG A 186 14.41 -15.33 2.18
N SER A 187 14.46 -16.65 2.17
CA SER A 187 13.25 -17.48 2.10
C SER A 187 12.91 -18.08 3.45
N ILE A 188 11.67 -17.90 3.89
CA ILE A 188 11.14 -18.49 5.12
C ILE A 188 10.15 -19.58 4.75
N LYS A 189 10.40 -20.80 5.22
CA LYS A 189 9.43 -21.89 5.08
C LYS A 189 8.18 -21.57 5.88
N LEU A 190 7.03 -21.67 5.23
CA LEU A 190 5.75 -21.44 5.87
C LEU A 190 5.15 -22.73 6.41
N ARG A 191 4.27 -22.57 7.40
CA ARG A 191 3.39 -23.65 7.85
C ARG A 191 2.37 -24.01 6.78
N SER A 192 1.91 -25.25 6.80
CA SER A 192 0.81 -25.71 5.96
C SER A 192 -0.53 -25.10 6.39
N ARG A 193 -1.57 -25.39 5.61
CA ARG A 193 -2.97 -25.08 5.91
C ARG A 193 -3.36 -25.46 7.36
N LYS A 194 -4.09 -24.58 8.05
CA LYS A 194 -4.63 -24.85 9.38
C LYS A 194 -6.06 -25.42 9.29
N PRO A 195 -6.37 -26.53 10.00
CA PRO A 195 -7.74 -27.04 10.08
C PRO A 195 -8.75 -26.02 10.65
N THR A 196 -8.31 -25.19 11.59
CA THR A 196 -9.09 -24.13 12.24
C THR A 196 -9.05 -22.79 11.49
N CYS A 197 -8.68 -22.79 10.21
CA CYS A 197 -8.62 -21.54 9.45
C CYS A 197 -10.02 -21.09 9.04
N PRO A 198 -10.41 -19.84 9.31
CA PRO A 198 -11.74 -19.34 8.97
C PRO A 198 -12.00 -19.19 7.46
N ALA A 199 -10.99 -19.32 6.60
CA ALA A 199 -11.19 -19.33 5.14
C ALA A 199 -11.07 -20.73 4.54
N CYS A 200 -10.04 -21.49 4.93
CA CYS A 200 -9.65 -22.70 4.24
C CYS A 200 -9.65 -23.96 5.12
N GLY A 201 -10.17 -23.84 6.34
CA GLY A 201 -10.30 -24.92 7.32
C GLY A 201 -11.42 -25.91 6.98
N THR A 202 -11.88 -26.63 8.00
CA THR A 202 -13.03 -27.54 7.90
C THR A 202 -14.33 -26.76 7.65
N ALA A 203 -15.41 -27.45 7.26
CA ALA A 203 -16.66 -26.80 6.90
C ALA A 203 -17.27 -25.97 8.05
N GLU A 204 -17.06 -26.42 9.28
CA GLU A 204 -17.54 -25.78 10.51
C GLU A 204 -16.80 -24.48 10.85
N GLU A 205 -15.55 -24.36 10.39
CA GLU A 205 -14.68 -23.21 10.67
C GLU A 205 -14.82 -22.11 9.61
N ARG A 206 -15.27 -22.45 8.40
CA ARG A 206 -15.32 -21.50 7.29
C ARG A 206 -16.32 -20.38 7.56
N LEU A 207 -15.87 -19.16 7.34
CA LEU A 207 -16.71 -17.98 7.24
C LEU A 207 -17.76 -18.19 6.14
N GLY A 208 -18.86 -17.43 6.25
CA GLY A 208 -19.97 -17.45 5.30
C GLY A 208 -19.55 -17.05 3.88
N LYS A 209 -20.51 -16.58 3.08
CA LYS A 209 -20.21 -16.26 1.68
C LYS A 209 -19.27 -15.07 1.60
N ILE A 210 -18.39 -15.05 0.58
CA ILE A 210 -17.47 -13.93 0.33
C ILE A 210 -18.22 -12.59 0.30
N SER A 211 -19.40 -12.56 -0.34
CA SER A 211 -20.28 -11.38 -0.46
C SER A 211 -20.89 -10.88 0.86
N GLU A 212 -20.83 -11.65 1.94
CA GLU A 212 -21.39 -11.31 3.25
C GLU A 212 -20.30 -10.75 4.20
N ILE A 213 -19.03 -10.78 3.79
CA ILE A 213 -17.90 -10.35 4.61
C ILE A 213 -17.54 -8.90 4.29
N ASP A 214 -17.65 -8.04 5.30
CA ASP A 214 -17.11 -6.68 5.23
C ASP A 214 -15.60 -6.70 5.55
N TYR A 215 -14.79 -6.80 4.50
CA TYR A 215 -13.33 -6.83 4.62
C TYR A 215 -12.74 -5.50 5.13
N VAL A 216 -13.42 -4.38 4.86
CA VAL A 216 -13.00 -3.06 5.32
C VAL A 216 -13.19 -2.98 6.83
N GLN A 217 -14.38 -3.34 7.31
CA GLN A 217 -14.67 -3.38 8.73
C GLN A 217 -13.84 -4.43 9.47
N PHE A 218 -13.61 -5.60 8.86
CA PHE A 218 -12.71 -6.62 9.39
C PHE A 218 -11.29 -6.09 9.62
N CYS A 219 -10.81 -5.21 8.73
CA CYS A 219 -9.50 -4.56 8.83
C CYS A 219 -9.51 -3.26 9.63
N GLY A 220 -10.53 -3.00 10.45
CA GLY A 220 -10.59 -1.85 11.36
C GLY A 220 -11.40 -0.65 10.85
N GLY A 221 -12.10 -0.77 9.72
CA GLY A 221 -12.97 0.28 9.18
C GLY A 221 -12.41 0.98 7.94
N PRO A 222 -13.10 2.00 7.41
CA PRO A 222 -12.63 2.76 6.25
C PRO A 222 -11.33 3.49 6.59
N ARG A 223 -10.51 3.76 5.57
CA ARG A 223 -9.30 4.58 5.74
C ARG A 223 -9.69 5.94 6.33
N PRO A 224 -8.90 6.50 7.26
CA PRO A 224 -9.18 7.83 7.77
C PRO A 224 -9.00 8.88 6.67
N ASP A 225 -9.95 9.80 6.53
CA ASP A 225 -9.83 10.94 5.62
C ASP A 225 -9.02 12.05 6.30
N TRP A 226 -7.70 11.92 6.27
CA TRP A 226 -6.82 12.90 6.89
C TRP A 226 -6.90 14.27 6.22
N GLU A 227 -7.10 14.30 4.89
CA GLU A 227 -7.11 15.54 4.13
C GLU A 227 -8.28 16.44 4.52
N THR A 228 -9.48 15.89 4.69
CA THR A 228 -10.65 16.69 5.07
C THR A 228 -10.86 16.76 6.58
N ARG A 229 -10.63 15.65 7.30
CA ARG A 229 -11.01 15.52 8.72
C ARG A 229 -9.85 15.68 9.69
N GLY A 230 -8.61 15.45 9.26
CA GLY A 230 -7.48 15.26 10.17
C GLY A 230 -7.54 13.93 10.94
N LEU A 231 -6.71 13.76 11.97
CA LEU A 231 -6.70 12.59 12.85
C LEU A 231 -7.98 12.50 13.70
N VAL A 232 -8.41 13.62 14.27
CA VAL A 232 -9.66 13.75 15.04
C VAL A 232 -10.38 15.05 14.69
N ASN A 233 -11.67 15.13 15.03
CA ASN A 233 -12.41 16.39 14.96
C ASN A 233 -11.80 17.34 16.01
N GLY A 234 -11.05 18.35 15.55
CA GLY A 234 -10.41 19.33 16.44
C GLY A 234 -11.43 20.25 17.12
N GLU A 235 -10.99 20.92 18.20
CA GLU A 235 -11.77 21.97 18.85
C GLU A 235 -12.06 23.13 17.88
N THR A 236 -13.20 23.80 18.06
CA THR A 236 -13.60 24.94 17.23
C THR A 236 -12.53 26.04 17.24
N GLY A 237 -11.94 26.33 16.08
CA GLY A 237 -10.90 27.36 15.92
C GLY A 237 -9.46 26.87 16.09
N ALA A 238 -9.23 25.62 16.49
CA ALA A 238 -7.90 25.01 16.65
C ALA A 238 -7.25 24.60 15.32
N ARG A 239 -8.04 24.52 14.24
CA ARG A 239 -7.57 24.19 12.89
C ARG A 239 -7.72 25.39 11.96
N ALA A 240 -6.81 25.52 11.01
CA ALA A 240 -6.87 26.50 9.93
C ALA A 240 -6.91 25.82 8.56
N SER A 241 -7.71 26.35 7.64
CA SER A 241 -7.64 26.01 6.23
C SER A 241 -6.34 26.52 5.59
N VAL A 242 -5.97 25.94 4.46
CA VAL A 242 -4.82 26.42 3.67
C VAL A 242 -5.01 27.83 3.14
N LYS A 243 -6.26 28.28 2.95
CA LYS A 243 -6.59 29.66 2.58
C LYS A 243 -6.38 30.64 3.73
N GLU A 244 -6.69 30.25 4.96
CA GLU A 244 -6.35 31.06 6.13
C GLU A 244 -4.84 31.14 6.34
N LEU A 245 -4.10 30.06 6.08
CA LEU A 245 -2.64 30.08 6.09
C LEU A 245 -2.08 31.00 4.99
N GLU A 246 -2.58 30.91 3.76
CA GLU A 246 -2.18 31.77 2.64
C GLU A 246 -2.37 33.25 2.99
N ALA A 247 -3.55 33.62 3.50
CA ALA A 247 -3.84 34.98 3.92
C ALA A 247 -2.94 35.44 5.08
N ALA A 248 -2.62 34.55 6.02
CA ALA A 248 -1.72 34.85 7.13
C ALA A 248 -0.26 35.04 6.67
N LEU A 249 0.19 34.28 5.67
CA LEU A 249 1.53 34.41 5.07
C LEU A 249 1.65 35.65 4.19
N ALA A 250 0.58 36.09 3.55
CA ALA A 250 0.55 37.31 2.73
C ALA A 250 0.38 38.60 3.56
N GLY A 251 -0.01 38.49 4.83
CA GLY A 251 -0.19 39.62 5.72
C GLY A 251 1.12 40.26 6.19
N GLU A 252 1.02 41.45 6.79
CA GLU A 252 2.19 42.17 7.34
C GLU A 252 2.70 41.58 8.66
N THR A 253 1.89 40.78 9.35
CA THR A 253 2.27 40.13 10.61
C THR A 253 3.12 38.90 10.37
N THR A 254 4.29 38.86 10.99
CA THR A 254 5.14 37.65 11.02
C THR A 254 4.39 36.48 11.65
N VAL A 255 4.38 35.35 10.96
CA VAL A 255 3.83 34.08 11.46
C VAL A 255 4.94 33.11 11.80
N HIS A 256 4.71 32.26 12.79
CA HIS A 256 5.60 31.16 13.14
C HIS A 256 5.10 29.89 12.45
N LEU A 257 5.75 29.48 11.36
CA LEU A 257 5.33 28.33 10.55
C LEU A 257 6.24 27.13 10.81
N LEU A 258 5.69 26.08 11.41
CA LEU A 258 6.40 24.84 11.73
C LEU A 258 5.99 23.74 10.75
N ASP A 259 6.98 23.12 10.10
CA ASP A 259 6.79 21.94 9.25
C ASP A 259 7.26 20.69 10.01
N VAL A 260 6.33 19.81 10.35
CA VAL A 260 6.61 18.65 11.21
C VAL A 260 6.94 17.37 10.46
N ARG A 261 7.09 17.46 9.13
CA ARG A 261 7.50 16.32 8.32
C ARG A 261 8.95 15.92 8.64
N PRO A 262 9.35 14.67 8.35
CA PRO A 262 10.75 14.27 8.39
C PRO A 262 11.65 15.17 7.53
N GLU A 263 12.91 15.32 7.92
CA GLU A 263 13.90 16.15 7.19
C GLU A 263 13.99 15.79 5.70
N THR A 264 13.86 14.50 5.38
CA THR A 264 13.87 14.01 3.99
C THR A 264 12.71 14.51 3.16
N GLU A 265 11.52 14.63 3.75
CA GLU A 265 10.32 15.14 3.09
C GLU A 265 10.37 16.65 2.93
N TYR A 266 10.87 17.34 3.97
CA TYR A 266 11.09 18.78 3.94
C TYR A 266 12.12 19.20 2.88
N GLY A 267 13.15 18.37 2.67
CA GLY A 267 14.16 18.58 1.61
C GLY A 267 13.62 18.46 0.18
N ILE A 268 12.43 17.88 -0.04
CA ILE A 268 11.79 17.79 -1.37
C ILE A 268 11.15 19.13 -1.74
N CYS A 269 10.35 19.68 -0.83
CA CYS A 269 9.63 20.94 -1.01
C CYS A 269 9.30 21.52 0.36
N GLN A 270 9.18 22.84 0.45
CA GLN A 270 8.89 23.56 1.69
C GLN A 270 8.12 24.85 1.39
N LEU A 271 7.26 25.27 2.31
CA LEU A 271 6.68 26.61 2.26
C LEU A 271 7.74 27.65 2.63
N TYR A 272 7.68 28.82 2.00
CA TYR A 272 8.59 29.92 2.30
C TYR A 272 8.51 30.30 3.79
N SER A 273 9.68 30.52 4.41
CA SER A 273 9.83 30.85 5.84
C SER A 273 9.34 29.77 6.84
N SER A 274 9.01 28.56 6.39
CA SER A 274 8.75 27.44 7.31
C SER A 274 10.02 26.99 8.02
N ILE A 275 9.89 26.45 9.22
CA ILE A 275 10.99 25.85 10.00
C ILE A 275 10.70 24.36 10.15
N ASN A 276 11.62 23.51 9.72
CA ASN A 276 11.46 22.06 9.89
C ASN A 276 11.74 21.62 11.32
N VAL A 277 10.72 21.04 11.96
CA VAL A 277 10.82 20.44 13.29
C VAL A 277 10.10 19.10 13.25
N PRO A 278 10.80 17.99 12.92
CA PRO A 278 10.19 16.67 12.81
C PRO A 278 9.31 16.33 14.03
N LEU A 279 8.13 15.75 13.79
CA LEU A 279 7.10 15.50 14.80
C LEU A 279 7.65 14.91 16.12
N ASN A 280 8.52 13.91 16.02
CA ASN A 280 9.11 13.25 17.18
C ASN A 280 9.97 14.19 18.05
N ARG A 281 10.68 15.14 17.45
CA ARG A 281 11.47 16.16 18.17
C ARG A 281 10.55 17.18 18.84
N LEU A 282 9.53 17.63 18.10
CA LEU A 282 8.55 18.60 18.62
C LEU A 282 7.79 18.05 19.82
N VAL A 283 7.24 16.83 19.71
CA VAL A 283 6.48 16.20 20.80
C VAL A 283 7.36 15.91 22.01
N ALA A 284 8.65 15.61 21.82
CA ALA A 284 9.58 15.38 22.92
C ALA A 284 9.86 16.66 23.73
N ASN A 285 9.96 17.82 23.08
CA ASN A 285 10.30 19.09 23.73
C ASN A 285 9.48 20.27 23.17
N PRO A 286 8.15 20.29 23.34
CA PRO A 286 7.28 21.27 22.66
C PRO A 286 7.56 22.72 23.07
N LEU A 287 7.98 22.95 24.32
CA LEU A 287 8.32 24.28 24.83
C LEU A 287 9.44 24.99 24.04
N GLU A 288 10.38 24.23 23.47
CA GLU A 288 11.52 24.76 22.70
C GLU A 288 11.05 25.43 21.39
N TYR A 289 9.92 24.99 20.85
CA TYR A 289 9.45 25.36 19.52
C TYR A 289 8.32 26.39 19.53
N LEU A 290 7.91 26.87 20.71
CA LEU A 290 6.99 28.00 20.81
C LEU A 290 7.67 29.31 20.39
N PRO A 291 6.94 30.25 19.79
CA PRO A 291 7.50 31.55 19.43
C PRO A 291 7.86 32.35 20.69
N ILE A 292 8.92 33.16 20.61
CA ILE A 292 9.37 34.04 21.72
C ILE A 292 8.25 35.01 22.13
N ASN A 293 7.51 35.55 21.16
CA ASN A 293 6.35 36.40 21.42
C ASN A 293 5.07 35.54 21.43
N PRO A 294 4.37 35.38 22.57
CA PRO A 294 3.16 34.55 22.68
C PRO A 294 1.97 35.02 21.84
N SER A 295 1.97 36.27 21.38
CA SER A 295 0.95 36.81 20.46
C SER A 295 1.18 36.40 19.00
N THR A 296 2.33 35.80 18.68
CA THR A 296 2.65 35.33 17.32
C THR A 296 1.77 34.13 16.98
N LYS A 297 1.06 34.20 15.85
CA LYS A 297 0.28 33.06 15.36
C LYS A 297 1.23 31.95 14.92
N THR A 298 1.02 30.76 15.46
CA THR A 298 1.78 29.57 15.12
C THR A 298 0.92 28.66 14.24
N TYR A 299 1.44 28.33 13.07
CA TYR A 299 0.82 27.37 12.16
C TYR A 299 1.69 26.12 12.08
N VAL A 300 1.08 24.95 12.20
CA VAL A 300 1.76 23.66 12.11
C VAL A 300 1.26 22.93 10.88
N VAL A 301 2.18 22.56 9.99
CA VAL A 301 1.88 21.86 8.73
C VAL A 301 2.59 20.52 8.68
N CYS A 302 1.92 19.52 8.12
CA CYS A 302 2.51 18.25 7.71
C CYS A 302 2.07 17.91 6.28
N ARG A 303 2.26 16.67 5.83
CA ARG A 303 1.87 16.27 4.47
C ARG A 303 0.35 16.25 4.27
N LEU A 304 -0.40 15.65 5.20
CA LEU A 304 -1.84 15.34 5.04
C LEU A 304 -2.77 16.02 6.07
N GLY A 305 -2.23 16.74 7.05
CA GLY A 305 -3.01 17.39 8.12
C GLY A 305 -3.36 16.48 9.32
N ASN A 306 -2.74 15.31 9.42
CA ASN A 306 -2.85 14.37 10.55
C ASN A 306 -1.79 14.64 11.63
N ASP A 307 -0.50 14.56 11.27
CA ASP A 307 0.62 14.75 12.21
C ASP A 307 0.71 16.18 12.75
N SER A 308 0.26 17.16 11.97
CA SER A 308 0.17 18.55 12.39
C SER A 308 -0.80 18.74 13.56
N GLN A 309 -1.87 17.93 13.66
CA GLN A 309 -2.75 17.97 14.82
C GLN A 309 -2.03 17.51 16.09
N ILE A 310 -1.32 16.38 16.04
CA ILE A 310 -0.56 15.85 17.17
C ILE A 310 0.46 16.88 17.66
N ALA A 311 1.20 17.47 16.73
CA ALA A 311 2.18 18.50 17.05
C ALA A 311 1.55 19.78 17.63
N ALA A 312 0.45 20.26 17.03
CA ALA A 312 -0.25 21.44 17.53
C ALA A 312 -0.84 21.19 18.92
N ASP A 313 -1.37 20.00 19.21
CA ASP A 313 -1.85 19.62 20.55
C ASP A 313 -0.70 19.59 21.57
N ALA A 314 0.46 19.04 21.21
CA ALA A 314 1.64 19.06 22.08
C ALA A 314 2.06 20.50 22.42
N LEU A 315 2.08 21.41 21.45
CA LEU A 315 2.37 22.83 21.68
C LEU A 315 1.31 23.51 22.55
N ARG A 316 0.03 23.30 22.25
CA ARG A 316 -1.11 23.84 23.02
C ARG A 316 -1.05 23.40 24.49
N SER A 317 -0.67 22.15 24.75
CA SER A 317 -0.60 21.59 26.10
C SER A 317 0.43 22.29 27.01
N VAL A 318 1.43 22.95 26.42
CA VAL A 318 2.49 23.67 27.16
C VAL A 318 2.43 25.19 26.98
N SER A 319 1.47 25.70 26.20
CA SER A 319 1.20 27.13 26.04
C SER A 319 0.64 27.75 27.33
N LEU A 320 1.18 28.92 27.70
CA LEU A 320 0.73 29.68 28.87
C LEU A 320 -0.16 30.88 28.46
N ASP A 321 -0.88 31.44 29.43
CA ASP A 321 -1.61 32.73 29.32
C ASP A 321 -2.56 32.84 28.11
N GLY A 322 -3.23 31.75 27.74
CA GLY A 322 -4.20 31.73 26.63
C GLY A 322 -3.58 31.71 25.24
N SER A 323 -2.25 31.69 25.11
CA SER A 323 -1.54 31.61 23.83
C SER A 323 -1.79 30.31 23.06
N ALA A 324 -2.39 29.29 23.69
CA ALA A 324 -2.83 28.06 23.03
C ALA A 324 -3.79 28.35 21.85
N ALA A 325 -4.60 29.40 21.94
CA ALA A 325 -5.51 29.83 20.87
C ALA A 325 -4.78 30.33 19.60
N ASN A 326 -3.50 30.67 19.72
CA ASN A 326 -2.67 31.12 18.60
C ASN A 326 -2.00 29.96 17.86
N VAL A 327 -2.09 28.73 18.36
CA VAL A 327 -1.49 27.53 17.74
C VAL A 327 -2.55 26.80 16.95
N LYS A 328 -2.37 26.77 15.62
CA LYS A 328 -3.28 26.11 14.68
C LYS A 328 -2.57 25.04 13.87
N ASP A 329 -3.20 23.88 13.68
CA ASP A 329 -2.78 22.94 12.65
C ASP A 329 -3.48 23.26 11.32
N VAL A 330 -2.82 22.90 10.21
CA VAL A 330 -3.33 23.17 8.86
C VAL A 330 -4.10 21.96 8.33
N VAL A 331 -5.39 22.14 8.03
CA VAL A 331 -6.27 21.11 7.47
C VAL A 331 -5.74 20.67 6.10
N GLY A 332 -5.60 19.37 5.91
CA GLY A 332 -5.11 18.78 4.66
C GLY A 332 -3.63 19.00 4.33
N GLY A 333 -2.91 19.71 5.20
CA GLY A 333 -1.47 19.90 5.09
C GLY A 333 -1.03 20.47 3.73
N LEU A 334 0.14 20.02 3.26
CA LEU A 334 0.70 20.46 1.98
C LEU A 334 -0.05 19.92 0.76
N ARG A 335 -0.79 18.81 0.88
CA ARG A 335 -1.66 18.34 -0.21
C ARG A 335 -2.80 19.30 -0.49
N ALA A 336 -3.49 19.75 0.55
CA ALA A 336 -4.52 20.78 0.40
C ALA A 336 -3.90 22.09 -0.11
N TRP A 337 -2.70 22.44 0.33
CA TRP A 337 -2.00 23.64 -0.16
C TRP A 337 -1.77 23.56 -1.67
N SER A 338 -1.23 22.44 -2.16
CA SER A 338 -1.01 22.26 -3.60
C SER A 338 -2.33 22.35 -4.38
N ARG A 339 -3.38 21.68 -3.90
CA ARG A 339 -4.67 21.67 -4.60
C ARG A 339 -5.37 23.04 -4.64
N GLU A 340 -5.32 23.79 -3.55
CA GLU A 340 -6.21 24.95 -3.35
C GLU A 340 -5.48 26.30 -3.42
N VAL A 341 -4.17 26.33 -3.16
CA VAL A 341 -3.37 27.57 -3.11
C VAL A 341 -2.37 27.63 -4.26
N ASP A 342 -1.51 26.62 -4.37
CA ASP A 342 -0.44 26.60 -5.37
C ASP A 342 -0.36 25.24 -6.10
N PRO A 343 -1.08 25.08 -7.23
CA PRO A 343 -1.05 23.86 -8.04
C PRO A 343 0.33 23.49 -8.60
N ALA A 344 1.30 24.40 -8.57
CA ALA A 344 2.69 24.11 -8.94
C ALA A 344 3.53 23.61 -7.74
N PHE A 345 3.01 23.68 -6.51
CA PHE A 345 3.68 23.15 -5.33
C PHE A 345 3.83 21.63 -5.44
N PRO A 346 5.05 21.06 -5.29
CA PRO A 346 5.29 19.63 -5.48
C PRO A 346 4.48 18.78 -4.50
N VAL A 347 3.80 17.76 -5.05
CA VAL A 347 3.18 16.67 -4.29
C VAL A 347 3.90 15.38 -4.63
N TYR A 348 4.22 14.61 -3.61
CA TYR A 348 4.84 13.30 -3.68
C TYR A 348 3.98 12.30 -2.92
#